data_AF-A0A9E5WRR0-F1
#
_entry.id   AF-A0A9E5WRR0-F1
#
_cell.length_a   1.000
_cell.length_b   1.000
_cell.length_c   1.000
_cell.angle_alpha   90.00
_cell.angle_beta   90.00
_cell.angle_gamma   90.00
#
_symmetry.space_group_name_H-M   'P 1'
#
loop_
_entity.id
_entity.type
_entity.pdbx_description
1 polymer ?
#
loop_
_entity_poly.entity_id
_entity_poly.type
_entity_poly.pdbx_seq_one_letter_code
_entity_poly.pdbx_strand_id
1 'polypeptide(L)'
;MAAVTQDPVLLPYQQRFVRKIVDEVIGGGFDHVLFQIDNESGIGDETLEPDPYWARFIRSHARKRRPDCEVYVCTSRRFHWPAPKLTKHFRDWSNPEIRVPILNTAFNYCDISQNNGNSGQQHYDDLLWYRAKVLAHGARPINNIKCYHFNWPIGARFRERIAGTDAEATAKFWRVVFAGAASIRFHRSTRSRPGAPRDGLGLSPTAQRHLHSMNEFLGAVNIFRMEPRNDLLSERSANEAYCMAEPGRQYAIFFTGEADRAVRIKLPASEHTFQLKWLDIARTSWTKAIPLSAEPRPRITAPGLGQYVAVLSYR
;
A
#
# COMPACT_ATOMS: atom_id res chain seq x y z
N MET A 1 0.87 0.48 30.29
CA MET A 1 1.09 -0.89 29.73
C MET A 1 2.28 -1.51 30.46
N ALA A 2 2.25 -2.82 30.77
CA ALA A 2 3.25 -3.49 31.62
C ALA A 2 4.73 -3.25 31.21
N ALA A 3 5.03 -3.17 29.91
CA ALA A 3 6.36 -2.84 29.42
C ALA A 3 6.80 -1.39 29.73
N VAL A 4 5.86 -0.44 29.74
CA VAL A 4 6.10 0.98 30.06
C VAL A 4 6.38 1.14 31.56
N THR A 5 5.59 0.47 32.39
CA THR A 5 5.69 0.57 33.85
C THR A 5 6.67 -0.41 34.48
N GLN A 6 7.35 -1.24 33.67
CA GLN A 6 8.21 -2.34 34.13
C GLN A 6 7.49 -3.23 35.17
N ASP A 7 6.24 -3.60 34.88
CA ASP A 7 5.41 -4.37 35.80
C ASP A 7 6.08 -5.71 36.15
N PRO A 8 6.44 -5.95 37.42
CA PRO A 8 7.26 -7.11 37.80
C PRO A 8 6.48 -8.44 37.71
N VAL A 9 5.15 -8.38 37.62
CA VAL A 9 4.29 -9.56 37.52
C VAL A 9 3.96 -9.81 36.07
N LEU A 10 3.33 -8.86 35.38
CA LEU A 10 2.77 -9.05 34.04
C LEU A 10 3.84 -9.11 32.94
N LEU A 11 4.87 -8.27 33.00
CA LEU A 11 5.87 -8.18 31.94
C LEU A 11 6.60 -9.53 31.72
N PRO A 12 7.02 -10.28 32.76
CA PRO A 12 7.59 -11.61 32.58
C PRO A 12 6.69 -12.60 31.84
N TYR A 13 5.37 -12.60 32.08
CA TYR A 13 4.44 -13.47 31.34
C TYR A 13 4.36 -13.07 29.86
N GLN A 14 4.22 -11.76 29.59
CA GLN A 14 4.17 -11.25 28.21
C GLN A 14 5.46 -11.56 27.44
N GLN A 15 6.63 -11.34 28.06
CA GLN A 15 7.91 -11.69 27.48
C GLN A 15 8.05 -13.18 27.19
N ARG A 16 7.58 -14.06 28.10
CA ARG A 16 7.58 -15.53 27.86
C ARG A 16 6.73 -15.88 26.65
N PHE A 17 5.55 -15.29 26.52
CA PHE A 17 4.67 -15.51 25.37
C PHE A 17 5.35 -15.07 24.06
N VAL A 18 5.91 -13.86 24.02
CA VAL A 18 6.60 -13.35 22.83
C VAL A 18 7.83 -14.19 22.49
N ARG A 19 8.62 -14.62 23.48
CA ARG A 19 9.75 -15.54 23.24
C ARG A 19 9.27 -16.83 22.57
N LYS A 20 8.20 -17.44 23.07
CA LYS A 20 7.65 -18.66 22.49
C LYS A 20 7.28 -18.46 21.02
N ILE A 21 6.61 -17.36 20.66
CA ILE A 21 6.29 -17.05 19.25
C ILE A 21 7.57 -16.94 18.42
N VAL A 22 8.56 -16.16 18.88
CA VAL A 22 9.81 -15.96 18.13
C VAL A 22 10.59 -17.26 18.01
N ASP A 23 10.60 -18.12 19.04
CA ASP A 23 11.26 -19.42 19.01
C ASP A 23 10.61 -20.36 17.99
N GLU A 24 9.29 -20.40 17.90
CA GLU A 24 8.58 -21.20 16.88
C GLU A 24 8.87 -20.69 15.47
N VAL A 25 8.82 -19.37 15.25
CA VAL A 25 9.02 -18.77 13.93
C VAL A 25 10.48 -18.90 13.49
N ILE A 26 11.41 -18.39 14.31
CA ILE A 26 12.82 -18.30 13.95
C ILE A 26 13.51 -19.65 14.13
N GLY A 27 13.23 -20.37 15.21
CA GLY A 27 13.74 -21.72 15.44
C GLY A 27 13.18 -22.74 14.45
N GLY A 28 11.94 -22.54 13.97
CA GLY A 28 11.32 -23.36 12.92
C GLY A 28 11.77 -23.03 11.49
N GLY A 29 12.61 -22.01 11.30
CA GLY A 29 13.13 -21.67 9.96
C GLY A 29 12.19 -20.85 9.08
N PHE A 30 11.16 -20.21 9.64
CA PHE A 30 10.13 -19.49 8.89
C PHE A 30 10.55 -18.06 8.51
N ASP A 31 11.46 -17.96 7.54
CA ASP A 31 12.09 -16.68 7.12
C ASP A 31 11.14 -15.73 6.37
N HIS A 32 9.93 -16.17 6.07
CA HIS A 32 8.90 -15.43 5.35
C HIS A 32 7.87 -14.74 6.28
N VAL A 33 8.05 -14.83 7.60
CA VAL A 33 7.12 -14.24 8.57
C VAL A 33 7.57 -12.83 8.94
N LEU A 34 6.65 -11.87 8.82
CA LEU A 34 6.82 -10.49 9.28
C LEU A 34 6.12 -10.28 10.62
N PHE A 35 6.72 -9.51 11.53
CA PHE A 35 6.15 -9.23 12.85
C PHE A 35 5.52 -7.84 12.87
N GLN A 36 4.20 -7.78 13.02
CA GLN A 36 3.50 -6.54 13.30
C GLN A 36 3.16 -6.49 14.79
N ILE A 37 3.74 -5.54 15.52
CA ILE A 37 3.58 -5.42 16.98
C ILE A 37 2.14 -5.09 17.35
N ASP A 38 1.55 -4.15 16.63
CA ASP A 38 0.23 -3.63 16.93
C ASP A 38 -0.63 -3.43 15.67
N ASN A 39 -1.94 -3.62 15.87
CA ASN A 39 -2.95 -3.37 14.87
C ASN A 39 -4.02 -2.40 15.41
N GLU A 40 -3.90 -1.12 15.04
CA GLU A 40 -4.96 -0.12 15.23
C GLU A 40 -5.40 0.07 16.69
N SER A 41 -4.57 -0.27 17.67
CA SER A 41 -4.97 -0.20 19.09
C SER A 41 -5.07 1.24 19.60
N GLY A 42 -4.32 2.16 19.01
CA GLY A 42 -4.21 3.55 19.46
C GLY A 42 -3.56 3.70 20.83
N ILE A 43 -2.93 2.66 21.39
CA ILE A 43 -2.23 2.75 22.68
C ILE A 43 -0.82 3.34 22.52
N GLY A 44 -0.42 4.13 23.52
CA GLY A 44 0.89 4.76 23.62
C GLY A 44 0.80 6.28 23.73
N ASP A 45 1.94 6.95 23.78
CA ASP A 45 2.06 8.41 23.86
C ASP A 45 2.88 8.95 22.66
N GLU A 46 3.58 10.06 22.82
CA GLU A 46 4.44 10.65 21.78
C GLU A 46 5.58 9.74 21.31
N THR A 47 5.92 8.72 22.10
CA THR A 47 6.96 7.74 21.80
C THR A 47 6.42 6.42 21.22
N LEU A 48 5.08 6.25 21.21
CA LEU A 48 4.37 5.01 20.86
C LEU A 48 4.72 3.79 21.72
N GLU A 49 5.35 3.97 22.89
CA GLU A 49 5.53 2.83 23.80
C GLU A 49 4.15 2.24 24.17
N PRO A 50 3.98 0.90 24.14
CA PRO A 50 5.02 -0.13 24.24
C PRO A 50 5.53 -0.72 22.90
N ASP A 51 5.17 -0.15 21.74
CA ASP A 51 5.50 -0.82 20.48
C ASP A 51 7.01 -0.88 20.19
N PRO A 52 7.78 0.21 20.36
CA PRO A 52 9.23 0.16 20.20
C PRO A 52 9.90 -0.83 21.18
N TYR A 53 9.40 -0.94 22.42
CA TYR A 53 9.88 -1.96 23.36
C TYR A 53 9.76 -3.37 22.79
N TRP A 54 8.57 -3.75 22.31
CA TRP A 54 8.34 -5.10 21.78
C TRP A 54 9.12 -5.35 20.49
N ALA A 55 9.28 -4.34 19.63
CA ALA A 55 10.10 -4.46 18.44
C ALA A 55 11.57 -4.75 18.78
N ARG A 56 12.15 -4.01 19.74
CA ARG A 56 13.51 -4.27 20.24
C ARG A 56 13.62 -5.66 20.88
N PHE A 57 12.62 -6.06 21.67
CA PHE A 57 12.59 -7.35 22.34
C PHE A 57 12.60 -8.52 21.34
N ILE A 58 11.73 -8.46 20.32
CA ILE A 58 11.65 -9.49 19.26
C ILE A 58 12.97 -9.59 18.50
N ARG A 59 13.53 -8.46 18.03
CA ARG A 59 14.79 -8.46 17.26
C ARG A 59 15.97 -8.97 18.09
N SER A 60 16.05 -8.57 19.36
CA SER A 60 17.10 -9.03 20.28
C SER A 60 17.00 -10.53 20.54
N HIS A 61 15.81 -11.05 20.80
CA HIS A 61 15.60 -12.48 21.04
C HIS A 61 15.86 -13.31 19.78
N ALA A 62 15.36 -12.85 18.62
CA ALA A 62 15.60 -13.51 17.34
C ALA A 62 17.10 -13.60 17.00
N ARG A 63 17.86 -12.52 17.19
CA ARG A 63 19.31 -12.50 16.93
C ARG A 63 20.07 -13.47 17.84
N LYS A 64 19.62 -13.69 19.07
CA LYS A 64 20.19 -14.72 19.94
C LYS A 64 19.88 -16.13 19.43
N ARG A 65 18.71 -16.33 18.82
CA ARG A 65 18.26 -17.64 18.34
C ARG A 65 18.87 -18.03 17.00
N ARG A 66 19.03 -17.06 16.10
CA ARG A 66 19.73 -17.16 14.81
C ARG A 66 20.41 -15.82 14.48
N PRO A 67 21.72 -15.70 14.73
CA PRO A 67 22.47 -14.45 14.52
C PRO A 67 22.41 -13.88 13.10
N ASP A 68 22.31 -14.75 12.09
CA ASP A 68 22.32 -14.36 10.66
C ASP A 68 20.93 -14.07 10.09
N CYS A 69 19.87 -14.14 10.92
CA CYS A 69 18.50 -13.87 10.49
C CYS A 69 18.11 -12.42 10.75
N GLU A 70 17.85 -11.66 9.68
CA GLU A 70 17.17 -10.37 9.81
C GLU A 70 15.68 -10.60 10.04
N VAL A 71 15.15 -10.06 11.14
CA VAL A 71 13.72 -10.11 11.46
C VAL A 71 13.07 -8.78 11.14
N TYR A 72 11.97 -8.83 10.38
CA TYR A 72 11.22 -7.65 9.99
C TYR A 72 10.11 -7.33 10.98
N VAL A 73 10.11 -6.11 11.51
CA VAL A 73 9.18 -5.64 12.53
C VAL A 73 8.60 -4.27 12.18
N CYS A 74 7.29 -4.10 12.36
CA CYS A 74 6.61 -2.81 12.27
C CYS A 74 5.53 -2.62 13.35
N THR A 75 4.97 -1.42 13.38
CA THR A 75 3.67 -1.10 13.99
C THR A 75 2.73 -0.58 12.90
N SER A 76 1.42 -0.76 13.06
CA SER A 76 0.42 -0.14 12.19
C SER A 76 -0.61 0.65 13.00
N ARG A 77 -1.00 1.83 12.51
CA ARG A 77 -1.83 2.80 13.26
C ARG A 77 -3.03 3.26 12.43
N ARG A 78 -4.07 3.79 13.09
CA ARG A 78 -5.32 4.27 12.46
C ARG A 78 -5.76 5.66 12.85
N PHE A 79 -5.17 6.24 13.90
CA PHE A 79 -5.46 7.61 14.34
C PHE A 79 -6.93 7.83 14.80
N HIS A 80 -7.60 6.81 15.35
CA HIS A 80 -8.89 6.97 16.04
C HIS A 80 -8.71 6.80 17.55
N TRP A 81 -9.65 7.34 18.33
CA TRP A 81 -9.63 7.19 19.80
C TRP A 81 -9.41 5.71 20.20
N PRO A 82 -8.51 5.41 21.17
CA PRO A 82 -7.80 6.33 22.07
C PRO A 82 -6.45 6.88 21.56
N ALA A 83 -6.30 7.16 20.26
CA ALA A 83 -5.08 7.75 19.70
C ALA A 83 -4.63 9.04 20.43
N PRO A 84 -3.31 9.21 20.70
CA PRO A 84 -2.75 10.44 21.30
C PRO A 84 -3.01 11.69 20.48
N LYS A 85 -3.12 11.52 19.16
CA LYS A 85 -3.43 12.61 18.22
C LYS A 85 -4.32 12.11 17.09
N LEU A 86 -5.53 12.66 17.04
CA LEU A 86 -6.46 12.44 15.94
C LEU A 86 -5.99 13.19 14.70
N THR A 87 -6.04 12.53 13.54
CA THR A 87 -5.85 13.15 12.23
C THR A 87 -6.86 12.56 11.24
N LYS A 88 -7.04 13.21 10.09
CA LYS A 88 -7.95 12.77 9.01
C LYS A 88 -7.22 12.18 7.80
N HIS A 89 -5.88 12.15 7.82
CA HIS A 89 -5.07 11.66 6.71
C HIS A 89 -3.64 11.30 7.17
N PHE A 90 -2.91 10.53 6.37
CA PHE A 90 -1.51 10.17 6.66
C PHE A 90 -0.53 11.35 6.51
N ARG A 91 -0.94 12.46 5.90
CA ARG A 91 -0.11 13.67 5.66
C ARG A 91 0.07 14.59 6.87
N ASP A 92 0.32 14.04 8.05
CA ASP A 92 0.54 14.80 9.28
C ASP A 92 1.84 14.39 9.98
N TRP A 93 2.94 15.07 9.66
CA TRP A 93 4.26 14.80 10.26
C TRP A 93 4.31 15.09 11.76
N SER A 94 3.44 15.98 12.24
CA SER A 94 3.36 16.31 13.66
C SER A 94 2.64 15.23 14.47
N ASN A 95 2.17 14.15 13.82
CA ASN A 95 1.57 13.02 14.49
C ASN A 95 2.62 11.96 14.85
N PRO A 96 2.80 11.64 16.14
CA PRO A 96 3.74 10.60 16.57
C PRO A 96 3.40 9.23 15.97
N GLU A 97 2.12 8.91 15.77
CA GLU A 97 1.69 7.64 15.14
C GLU A 97 2.12 7.52 13.67
N ILE A 98 2.45 8.63 12.99
CA ILE A 98 2.99 8.66 11.62
C ILE A 98 4.51 8.74 11.64
N ARG A 99 5.06 9.64 12.46
CA ARG A 99 6.48 9.98 12.48
C ARG A 99 7.34 8.93 13.19
N VAL A 100 6.91 8.39 14.33
CA VAL A 100 7.70 7.43 15.12
C VAL A 100 7.95 6.12 14.36
N PRO A 101 6.99 5.50 13.64
CA PRO A 101 7.26 4.28 12.87
C PRO A 101 8.31 4.49 11.78
N ILE A 102 8.49 5.72 11.30
CA ILE A 102 9.51 6.08 10.31
C ILE A 102 10.87 6.32 10.98
N LEU A 103 10.91 7.10 12.07
CA LEU A 103 12.16 7.52 12.71
C LEU A 103 12.76 6.49 13.66
N ASN A 104 11.94 5.64 14.28
CA ASN A 104 12.41 4.70 15.29
C ASN A 104 13.06 3.48 14.63
N THR A 105 14.36 3.30 14.86
CA THR A 105 15.18 2.24 14.27
C THR A 105 14.81 0.83 14.73
N ALA A 106 13.93 0.69 15.73
CA ALA A 106 13.36 -0.59 16.11
C ALA A 106 12.54 -1.21 14.96
N PHE A 107 11.92 -0.38 14.11
CA PHE A 107 11.13 -0.80 12.95
C PHE A 107 11.94 -0.73 11.65
N ASN A 108 11.92 -1.81 10.87
CA ASN A 108 12.66 -1.93 9.60
C ASN A 108 11.74 -2.14 8.38
N TYR A 109 10.42 -2.06 8.57
CA TYR A 109 9.46 -1.80 7.49
C TYR A 109 8.27 -0.99 8.03
N CYS A 110 7.46 -0.44 7.13
CA CYS A 110 6.27 0.32 7.48
C CYS A 110 5.00 -0.44 7.07
N ASP A 111 3.91 -0.28 7.81
CA ASP A 111 2.58 -0.72 7.40
C ASP A 111 1.58 0.42 7.55
N ILE A 112 0.99 0.83 6.42
CA ILE A 112 -0.04 1.87 6.37
C ILE A 112 -1.37 1.32 5.84
N SER A 113 -1.68 0.04 6.14
CA SER A 113 -2.89 -0.65 5.67
C SER A 113 -4.20 0.12 5.91
N GLN A 114 -4.20 1.02 6.89
CA GLN A 114 -5.33 1.84 7.27
C GLN A 114 -5.61 2.97 6.27
N ASN A 115 -4.63 3.29 5.41
CA ASN A 115 -4.82 4.21 4.30
C ASN A 115 -5.90 3.70 3.34
N ASN A 116 -6.08 2.38 3.19
CA ASN A 116 -7.16 1.80 2.41
C ASN A 116 -8.59 2.16 2.91
N GLY A 117 -8.70 2.77 4.10
CA GLY A 117 -9.95 3.39 4.54
C GLY A 117 -10.34 4.61 3.69
N ASN A 118 -9.36 5.33 3.15
CA ASN A 118 -9.55 6.46 2.25
C ASN A 118 -9.89 6.00 0.82
N SER A 119 -10.36 6.94 0.02
CA SER A 119 -10.76 6.73 -1.37
C SER A 119 -10.28 7.87 -2.28
N GLY A 120 -10.52 7.73 -3.58
CA GLY A 120 -10.16 8.73 -4.58
C GLY A 120 -8.68 9.19 -4.59
N GLN A 121 -8.46 10.44 -5.00
CA GLN A 121 -7.13 11.04 -5.06
C GLN A 121 -6.41 11.05 -3.70
N GLN A 122 -7.15 11.30 -2.62
CA GLN A 122 -6.63 11.36 -1.25
C GLN A 122 -5.89 10.08 -0.85
N HIS A 123 -6.43 8.91 -1.21
CA HIS A 123 -5.80 7.61 -0.94
C HIS A 123 -4.39 7.49 -1.55
N TYR A 124 -4.22 7.99 -2.78
CA TYR A 124 -2.94 7.96 -3.49
C TYR A 124 -1.96 8.99 -2.93
N ASP A 125 -2.42 10.22 -2.70
CA ASP A 125 -1.59 11.32 -2.20
C ASP A 125 -1.04 11.04 -0.80
N ASP A 126 -1.83 10.38 0.06
CA ASP A 126 -1.40 9.96 1.40
C ASP A 126 -0.21 8.99 1.34
N LEU A 127 -0.29 7.99 0.46
CA LEU A 127 0.78 7.01 0.31
C LEU A 127 2.02 7.64 -0.33
N LEU A 128 1.89 8.52 -1.34
CA LEU A 128 3.03 9.23 -1.93
C LEU A 128 3.75 10.11 -0.91
N TRP A 129 3.00 10.87 -0.12
CA TRP A 129 3.60 11.69 0.92
C TRP A 129 4.30 10.84 1.98
N TYR A 130 3.67 9.75 2.43
CA TYR A 130 4.26 8.85 3.43
C TYR A 130 5.54 8.21 2.88
N ARG A 131 5.50 7.77 1.62
CA ARG A 131 6.67 7.25 0.89
C ARG A 131 7.81 8.26 0.84
N ALA A 132 7.54 9.52 0.51
CA ALA A 132 8.56 10.57 0.50
C ALA A 132 9.22 10.76 1.88
N LYS A 133 8.44 10.66 2.97
CA LYS A 133 8.99 10.70 4.34
C LYS A 133 9.84 9.48 4.66
N VAL A 134 9.42 8.27 4.27
CA VAL A 134 10.22 7.05 4.44
C VAL A 134 11.56 7.16 3.71
N LEU A 135 11.55 7.60 2.45
CA LEU A 135 12.77 7.77 1.66
C LEU A 135 13.75 8.77 2.29
N ALA A 136 13.23 9.90 2.82
CA ALA A 136 14.05 10.91 3.49
C ALA A 136 14.70 10.44 4.80
N HIS A 137 14.23 9.34 5.39
CA HIS A 137 14.67 8.84 6.70
C HIS A 137 15.16 7.39 6.67
N GLY A 138 15.61 6.91 5.51
CA GLY A 138 16.10 5.54 5.32
C GLY A 138 15.05 4.65 4.68
N ALA A 139 15.25 4.40 3.39
CA ALA A 139 14.36 3.60 2.54
C ALA A 139 14.10 2.22 3.15
N ARG A 140 12.82 1.87 3.21
CA ARG A 140 12.35 0.55 3.68
C ARG A 140 11.00 0.23 3.04
N PRO A 141 10.60 -1.06 2.98
CA PRO A 141 9.32 -1.46 2.40
C PRO A 141 8.13 -0.83 3.12
N ILE A 142 7.08 -0.51 2.36
CA ILE A 142 5.81 0.03 2.87
C ILE A 142 4.69 -0.93 2.48
N ASN A 143 4.10 -1.61 3.46
CA ASN A 143 2.97 -2.50 3.30
C ASN A 143 1.65 -1.72 3.34
N ASN A 144 0.66 -2.19 2.58
CA ASN A 144 -0.71 -1.64 2.57
C ASN A 144 -1.75 -2.76 2.34
N ILE A 145 -1.81 -3.73 3.24
CA ILE A 145 -2.40 -5.07 3.06
C ILE A 145 -3.89 -5.22 3.40
N LYS A 146 -4.65 -4.14 3.56
CA LYS A 146 -6.09 -4.22 3.89
C LYS A 146 -6.96 -3.48 2.90
N CYS A 147 -7.01 -3.95 1.65
CA CYS A 147 -7.86 -3.31 0.65
C CYS A 147 -9.34 -3.57 0.96
N TYR A 148 -9.97 -2.60 1.63
CA TYR A 148 -11.38 -2.67 2.04
C TYR A 148 -12.32 -2.42 0.85
N HIS A 149 -13.50 -3.03 0.92
CA HIS A 149 -14.59 -2.66 0.03
C HIS A 149 -15.34 -1.41 0.53
N PHE A 150 -15.51 -1.27 1.85
CA PHE A 150 -16.06 -0.05 2.43
C PHE A 150 -15.08 1.12 2.34
N ASN A 151 -15.61 2.32 2.56
CA ASN A 151 -14.80 3.49 2.91
C ASN A 151 -14.89 3.75 4.40
N TRP A 152 -13.75 4.02 5.00
CA TRP A 152 -13.59 4.33 6.42
C TRP A 152 -12.58 5.47 6.54
N PRO A 153 -13.04 6.73 6.41
CA PRO A 153 -12.17 7.89 6.51
C PRO A 153 -11.32 7.83 7.77
N ILE A 154 -10.04 8.19 7.64
CA ILE A 154 -9.11 8.22 8.77
C ILE A 154 -9.64 9.17 9.87
N GLY A 155 -9.46 8.77 11.12
CA GLY A 155 -9.97 9.49 12.29
C GLY A 155 -11.44 9.21 12.62
N ALA A 156 -12.20 8.54 11.76
CA ALA A 156 -13.58 8.16 12.03
C ALA A 156 -13.68 6.89 12.90
N ARG A 157 -14.79 6.75 13.63
CA ARG A 157 -15.09 5.55 14.43
C ARG A 157 -15.42 4.37 13.52
N PHE A 158 -15.20 3.14 14.00
CA PHE A 158 -15.49 1.91 13.25
C PHE A 158 -16.94 1.87 12.70
N ARG A 159 -17.92 2.41 13.45
CA ARG A 159 -19.33 2.43 13.02
C ARG A 159 -19.68 3.50 11.98
N GLU A 160 -18.78 4.42 11.67
CA GLU A 160 -18.98 5.54 10.73
C GLU A 160 -18.54 5.19 9.30
N ARG A 161 -18.29 3.91 9.04
CA ARG A 161 -18.02 3.41 7.70
C ARG A 161 -19.21 3.60 6.78
N ILE A 162 -18.90 3.87 5.52
CA ILE A 162 -19.89 3.98 4.45
C ILE A 162 -19.67 2.87 3.43
N ALA A 163 -20.73 2.53 2.71
CA ALA A 163 -20.63 1.60 1.58
C ALA A 163 -19.63 2.12 0.54
N GLY A 164 -18.88 1.21 -0.06
CA GLY A 164 -18.07 1.46 -1.25
C GLY A 164 -18.57 0.63 -2.43
N THR A 165 -17.79 0.59 -3.50
CA THR A 165 -18.10 -0.17 -4.71
C THR A 165 -16.96 -1.13 -5.04
N ASP A 166 -17.26 -2.18 -5.80
CA ASP A 166 -16.23 -3.09 -6.33
C ASP A 166 -15.18 -2.30 -7.13
N ALA A 167 -15.60 -1.31 -7.93
CA ALA A 167 -14.70 -0.45 -8.72
C ALA A 167 -13.74 0.36 -7.84
N GLU A 168 -14.21 0.96 -6.75
CA GLU A 168 -13.35 1.72 -5.84
C GLU A 168 -12.41 0.77 -5.07
N ALA A 169 -12.92 -0.38 -4.61
CA ALA A 169 -12.12 -1.39 -3.93
C ALA A 169 -10.98 -1.92 -4.80
N THR A 170 -11.25 -2.19 -6.09
CA THR A 170 -10.22 -2.61 -7.04
C THR A 170 -9.31 -1.44 -7.45
N ALA A 171 -9.81 -0.21 -7.51
CA ALA A 171 -8.97 0.96 -7.74
C ALA A 171 -7.99 1.22 -6.60
N LYS A 172 -8.36 0.94 -5.33
CA LYS A 172 -7.43 1.01 -4.19
C LYS A 172 -6.27 0.03 -4.40
N PHE A 173 -6.58 -1.20 -4.80
CA PHE A 173 -5.59 -2.24 -5.08
C PHE A 173 -4.52 -1.77 -6.08
N TRP A 174 -4.94 -1.20 -7.20
CA TRP A 174 -4.01 -0.68 -8.22
C TRP A 174 -3.31 0.61 -7.79
N ARG A 175 -4.01 1.56 -7.15
CA ARG A 175 -3.42 2.83 -6.72
C ARG A 175 -2.23 2.67 -5.79
N VAL A 176 -2.26 1.73 -4.85
CA VAL A 176 -1.11 1.58 -3.94
C VAL A 176 0.10 1.01 -4.65
N VAL A 177 -0.10 0.11 -5.62
CA VAL A 177 0.99 -0.41 -6.46
C VAL A 177 1.57 0.73 -7.28
N PHE A 178 0.70 1.55 -7.90
CA PHE A 178 1.08 2.73 -8.67
C PHE A 178 1.68 3.88 -7.82
N ALA A 179 1.57 3.80 -6.51
CA ALA A 179 2.21 4.70 -5.54
C ALA A 179 3.48 4.09 -4.91
N GLY A 180 3.85 2.87 -5.29
CA GLY A 180 5.09 2.21 -4.85
C GLY A 180 5.00 1.47 -3.52
N ALA A 181 3.83 0.98 -3.12
CA ALA A 181 3.72 0.07 -1.97
C ALA A 181 4.37 -1.30 -2.27
N ALA A 182 5.00 -1.89 -1.27
CA ALA A 182 5.68 -3.18 -1.36
C ALA A 182 4.71 -4.37 -1.34
N SER A 183 3.52 -4.21 -0.76
CA SER A 183 2.52 -5.27 -0.72
C SER A 183 1.09 -4.73 -0.58
N ILE A 184 0.15 -5.51 -1.13
CA ILE A 184 -1.29 -5.32 -0.95
C ILE A 184 -2.02 -6.66 -1.11
N ARG A 185 -3.18 -6.78 -0.45
CA ARG A 185 -4.16 -7.84 -0.69
C ARG A 185 -5.58 -7.29 -0.53
N PHE A 186 -6.55 -8.00 -1.11
CA PHE A 186 -7.95 -7.77 -0.79
C PHE A 186 -8.25 -8.18 0.67
N HIS A 187 -8.95 -7.30 1.38
CA HIS A 187 -9.45 -7.64 2.71
C HIS A 187 -10.50 -8.76 2.60
N ARG A 188 -10.66 -9.54 3.68
CA ARG A 188 -11.55 -10.71 3.69
C ARG A 188 -12.97 -10.31 3.31
N SER A 189 -13.65 -11.18 2.58
CA SER A 189 -15.09 -11.04 2.36
C SER A 189 -15.81 -11.56 3.59
N THR A 190 -16.75 -10.79 4.12
CA THR A 190 -17.66 -11.22 5.17
C THR A 190 -19.07 -11.39 4.61
N ARG A 191 -19.89 -12.19 5.26
CA ARG A 191 -21.29 -12.39 4.87
C ARG A 191 -22.00 -11.05 4.97
N SER A 192 -22.72 -10.67 3.91
CA SER A 192 -23.55 -9.47 3.89
C SER A 192 -24.50 -9.47 5.08
N ARG A 193 -24.52 -8.37 5.83
CA ARG A 193 -25.49 -8.12 6.91
C ARG A 193 -26.37 -6.95 6.50
N PRO A 194 -27.70 -6.98 6.75
CA PRO A 194 -28.56 -5.84 6.48
C PRO A 194 -28.00 -4.56 7.11
N GLY A 195 -27.86 -3.50 6.32
CA GLY A 195 -27.37 -2.19 6.77
C GLY A 195 -25.86 -2.10 7.07
N ALA A 196 -25.07 -3.18 6.92
CA ALA A 196 -23.63 -3.12 7.12
C ALA A 196 -22.87 -3.12 5.78
N PRO A 197 -21.84 -2.28 5.63
CA PRO A 197 -21.03 -2.30 4.42
C PRO A 197 -20.18 -3.57 4.37
N ARG A 198 -19.92 -4.07 3.15
CA ARG A 198 -19.06 -5.23 2.91
C ARG A 198 -17.60 -4.89 3.30
N ASP A 199 -16.94 -5.82 4.00
CA ASP A 199 -15.58 -5.61 4.51
C ASP A 199 -14.51 -5.58 3.40
N GLY A 200 -14.58 -6.52 2.45
CA GLY A 200 -13.61 -6.66 1.38
C GLY A 200 -14.04 -7.67 0.31
N LEU A 201 -13.24 -7.76 -0.75
CA LEU A 201 -13.51 -8.66 -1.88
C LEU A 201 -13.03 -10.10 -1.66
N GLY A 202 -12.16 -10.35 -0.67
CA GLY A 202 -11.57 -11.66 -0.41
C GLY A 202 -10.95 -12.28 -1.67
N LEU A 203 -11.26 -13.55 -1.92
CA LEU A 203 -10.92 -14.26 -3.17
C LEU A 203 -12.14 -14.39 -4.10
N SER A 204 -13.00 -13.36 -4.17
CA SER A 204 -14.10 -13.36 -5.13
C SER A 204 -13.59 -13.43 -6.59
N PRO A 205 -14.43 -13.84 -7.56
CA PRO A 205 -14.03 -13.86 -8.97
C PRO A 205 -13.49 -12.51 -9.46
N THR A 206 -14.06 -11.39 -9.00
CA THR A 206 -13.54 -10.05 -9.30
C THR A 206 -12.13 -9.87 -8.74
N ALA A 207 -11.91 -10.18 -7.45
CA ALA A 207 -10.58 -10.09 -6.86
C ALA A 207 -9.53 -10.96 -7.58
N GLN A 208 -9.89 -12.20 -7.95
CA GLN A 208 -8.99 -13.11 -8.68
C GLN A 208 -8.60 -12.56 -10.05
N ARG A 209 -9.54 -11.98 -10.82
CA ARG A 209 -9.23 -11.32 -12.10
C ARG A 209 -8.25 -10.15 -11.95
N HIS A 210 -8.41 -9.35 -10.90
CA HIS A 210 -7.47 -8.28 -10.58
C HIS A 210 -6.08 -8.80 -10.19
N LEU A 211 -6.00 -9.90 -9.44
CA LEU A 211 -4.73 -10.54 -9.09
C LEU A 211 -4.03 -11.13 -10.31
N HIS A 212 -4.76 -11.82 -11.19
CA HIS A 212 -4.19 -12.34 -12.44
C HIS A 212 -3.73 -11.20 -13.36
N SER A 213 -4.50 -10.13 -13.48
CA SER A 213 -4.10 -8.96 -14.26
C SER A 213 -2.90 -8.23 -13.66
N MET A 214 -2.76 -8.21 -12.34
CA MET A 214 -1.53 -7.70 -11.70
C MET A 214 -0.32 -8.56 -12.08
N ASN A 215 -0.47 -9.88 -12.11
CA ASN A 215 0.60 -10.77 -12.56
C ASN A 215 0.99 -10.51 -14.03
N GLU A 216 -0.01 -10.36 -14.92
CA GLU A 216 0.22 -9.97 -16.32
C GLU A 216 0.96 -8.63 -16.43
N PHE A 217 0.53 -7.63 -15.66
CA PHE A 217 1.18 -6.33 -15.61
C PHE A 217 2.64 -6.43 -15.14
N LEU A 218 2.91 -7.15 -14.05
CA LEU A 218 4.26 -7.37 -13.54
C LEU A 218 5.16 -8.14 -14.51
N GLY A 219 4.59 -8.99 -15.37
CA GLY A 219 5.33 -9.64 -16.47
C GLY A 219 5.67 -8.71 -17.63
N ALA A 220 4.96 -7.59 -17.78
CA ALA A 220 5.13 -6.63 -18.87
C ALA A 220 6.07 -5.47 -18.54
N VAL A 221 6.37 -5.22 -17.26
CA VAL A 221 7.22 -4.12 -16.81
C VAL A 221 8.24 -4.58 -15.77
N ASN A 222 9.38 -3.91 -15.68
CA ASN A 222 10.25 -4.03 -14.52
C ASN A 222 9.86 -2.97 -13.49
N ILE A 223 8.86 -3.31 -12.66
CA ILE A 223 8.28 -2.39 -11.67
C ILE A 223 9.32 -1.83 -10.69
N PHE A 224 10.40 -2.57 -10.41
CA PHE A 224 11.45 -2.16 -9.48
C PHE A 224 12.34 -1.03 -10.02
N ARG A 225 12.28 -0.75 -11.33
CA ARG A 225 12.97 0.39 -11.96
C ARG A 225 12.05 1.60 -12.14
N MET A 226 10.79 1.48 -11.76
CA MET A 226 9.77 2.49 -12.00
C MET A 226 9.42 3.23 -10.71
N GLU A 227 9.13 4.52 -10.87
CA GLU A 227 8.73 5.41 -9.78
C GLU A 227 7.32 5.95 -10.05
N PRO A 228 6.54 6.34 -9.03
CA PRO A 228 5.30 7.09 -9.23
C PRO A 228 5.58 8.43 -9.91
N ARG A 229 4.95 8.69 -11.06
CA ARG A 229 5.26 9.82 -11.96
C ARG A 229 4.01 10.49 -12.54
N ASN A 230 3.05 10.81 -11.68
CA ASN A 230 1.87 11.58 -12.08
C ASN A 230 2.21 12.97 -12.65
N ASP A 231 3.40 13.51 -12.36
CA ASP A 231 3.92 14.75 -12.97
C ASP A 231 4.08 14.66 -14.50
N LEU A 232 4.14 13.44 -15.05
CA LEU A 232 4.16 13.21 -16.49
C LEU A 232 2.77 13.28 -17.12
N LEU A 233 1.70 13.26 -16.32
CA LEU A 233 0.34 13.32 -16.83
C LEU A 233 -0.18 14.77 -16.83
N SER A 234 -0.90 15.12 -17.89
CA SER A 234 -1.62 16.38 -18.04
C SER A 234 -3.00 16.11 -18.64
N GLU A 235 -3.92 17.09 -18.57
CA GLU A 235 -5.34 16.86 -18.90
C GLU A 235 -5.92 15.69 -18.09
N ARG A 236 -5.53 15.60 -16.82
CA ARG A 236 -5.91 14.51 -15.93
C ARG A 236 -6.78 15.04 -14.80
N SER A 237 -7.98 14.53 -14.68
CA SER A 237 -8.88 14.80 -13.56
C SER A 237 -8.41 14.12 -12.27
N ALA A 238 -8.88 14.60 -11.11
CA ALA A 238 -8.64 13.92 -9.85
C ALA A 238 -9.18 12.47 -9.91
N ASN A 239 -8.38 11.51 -9.43
CA ASN A 239 -8.71 10.07 -9.45
C ASN A 239 -8.94 9.41 -10.83
N GLU A 240 -8.58 10.06 -11.93
CA GLU A 240 -8.79 9.48 -13.26
C GLU A 240 -7.76 8.39 -13.62
N ALA A 241 -6.48 8.74 -13.54
CA ALA A 241 -5.38 7.88 -13.93
C ALA A 241 -4.17 8.02 -13.00
N TYR A 242 -3.29 7.03 -12.98
CA TYR A 242 -2.08 7.04 -12.15
C TYR A 242 -0.91 6.50 -12.96
N CYS A 243 0.23 7.19 -12.94
CA CYS A 243 1.40 6.85 -13.74
C CYS A 243 2.53 6.33 -12.85
N MET A 244 3.17 5.26 -13.31
CA MET A 244 4.52 4.89 -12.93
C MET A 244 5.42 4.93 -14.15
N ALA A 245 6.69 5.30 -13.98
CA ALA A 245 7.63 5.35 -15.09
C ALA A 245 9.07 5.09 -14.68
N GLU A 246 9.80 4.48 -15.60
CA GLU A 246 11.24 4.64 -15.78
C GLU A 246 11.42 5.53 -17.03
N PRO A 247 11.60 6.85 -16.85
CA PRO A 247 11.62 7.77 -17.98
C PRO A 247 12.62 7.37 -19.05
N GLY A 248 12.17 7.38 -20.31
CA GLY A 248 12.96 6.96 -21.46
C GLY A 248 13.07 5.46 -21.62
N ARG A 249 12.30 4.63 -20.90
CA ARG A 249 12.33 3.16 -21.08
C ARG A 249 10.95 2.52 -21.03
N GLN A 250 10.21 2.76 -19.95
CA GLN A 250 8.92 2.11 -19.70
C GLN A 250 7.99 3.02 -18.90
N TYR A 251 6.72 3.01 -19.27
CA TYR A 251 5.67 3.78 -18.61
C TYR A 251 4.45 2.89 -18.43
N ALA A 252 3.79 3.03 -17.30
CA ALA A 252 2.52 2.41 -17.03
C ALA A 252 1.53 3.49 -16.61
N ILE A 253 0.30 3.42 -17.10
CA ILE A 253 -0.80 4.30 -16.70
C ILE A 253 -2.00 3.43 -16.34
N PHE A 254 -2.36 3.40 -15.07
CA PHE A 254 -3.59 2.78 -14.58
C PHE A 254 -4.74 3.78 -14.70
N PHE A 255 -5.82 3.40 -15.39
CA PHE A 255 -7.08 4.15 -15.48
C PHE A 255 -8.12 3.53 -14.56
N THR A 256 -8.76 4.34 -13.73
CA THR A 256 -9.77 3.89 -12.76
C THR A 256 -11.12 3.52 -13.38
N GLY A 257 -11.35 3.97 -14.62
CA GLY A 257 -12.62 3.89 -15.33
C GLY A 257 -13.54 5.10 -15.10
N GLU A 258 -13.13 6.03 -14.24
CA GLU A 258 -13.82 7.30 -13.99
C GLU A 258 -13.41 8.39 -14.99
N ALA A 259 -14.06 9.56 -14.90
CA ALA A 259 -13.85 10.73 -15.77
C ALA A 259 -13.92 10.38 -17.28
N ASP A 260 -13.14 11.06 -18.11
CA ASP A 260 -13.10 10.88 -19.57
C ASP A 260 -12.17 9.73 -20.01
N ARG A 261 -11.36 9.19 -19.09
CA ARG A 261 -10.44 8.06 -19.30
C ARG A 261 -9.40 8.38 -20.39
N ALA A 262 -8.94 9.62 -20.44
CA ALA A 262 -8.06 10.12 -21.47
C ALA A 262 -7.10 11.16 -20.91
N VAL A 263 -5.80 10.84 -20.89
CA VAL A 263 -4.76 11.75 -20.39
C VAL A 263 -3.72 12.04 -21.46
N ARG A 264 -2.97 13.13 -21.31
CA ARG A 264 -1.75 13.38 -22.07
C ARG A 264 -0.52 13.02 -21.24
N ILE A 265 0.36 12.19 -21.79
CA ILE A 265 1.61 11.80 -21.14
C ILE A 265 2.80 12.53 -21.75
N LYS A 266 3.62 13.19 -20.95
CA LYS A 266 4.90 13.75 -21.37
C LYS A 266 5.92 12.63 -21.52
N LEU A 267 6.39 12.43 -22.76
CA LEU A 267 7.49 11.52 -23.07
C LEU A 267 8.75 12.33 -23.39
N PRO A 268 9.96 11.83 -23.09
CA PRO A 268 11.19 12.45 -23.53
C PRO A 268 11.25 12.41 -25.06
N ALA A 269 11.95 13.39 -25.65
CA ALA A 269 12.35 13.28 -27.04
C ALA A 269 13.16 11.99 -27.20
N SER A 270 12.77 11.15 -28.14
CA SER A 270 13.40 9.87 -28.39
C SER A 270 13.37 9.58 -29.87
N GLU A 271 14.46 9.00 -30.38
CA GLU A 271 14.53 8.43 -31.72
C GLU A 271 13.72 7.13 -31.82
N HIS A 272 13.37 6.53 -30.68
CA HIS A 272 12.63 5.27 -30.62
C HIS A 272 11.12 5.49 -30.54
N THR A 273 10.37 4.77 -31.39
CA THR A 273 8.91 4.73 -31.33
C THR A 273 8.46 3.83 -30.17
N PHE A 274 7.70 4.39 -29.23
CA PHE A 274 7.09 3.58 -28.17
C PHE A 274 6.03 2.65 -28.73
N GLN A 275 5.87 1.49 -28.10
CA GLN A 275 4.75 0.59 -28.36
C GLN A 275 3.76 0.72 -27.21
N LEU A 276 2.51 1.02 -27.52
CA LEU A 276 1.41 1.04 -26.56
C LEU A 276 0.67 -0.30 -26.60
N LYS A 277 0.51 -0.92 -25.43
CA LYS A 277 -0.37 -2.07 -25.20
C LYS A 277 -1.34 -1.74 -24.07
N TRP A 278 -2.56 -2.26 -24.15
CA TRP A 278 -3.55 -2.12 -23.11
C TRP A 278 -3.85 -3.47 -22.47
N LEU A 279 -3.82 -3.51 -21.14
CA LEU A 279 -4.35 -4.60 -20.35
C LEU A 279 -5.79 -4.27 -19.96
N ASP A 280 -6.74 -5.06 -20.47
CA ASP A 280 -8.10 -5.09 -19.96
C ASP A 280 -8.10 -5.91 -18.67
N ILE A 281 -8.24 -5.23 -17.53
CA ILE A 281 -8.15 -5.87 -16.21
C ILE A 281 -9.34 -6.82 -15.97
N ALA A 282 -10.52 -6.49 -16.51
CA ALA A 282 -11.71 -7.31 -16.33
C ALA A 282 -11.67 -8.59 -17.17
N ARG A 283 -10.94 -8.58 -18.29
CA ARG A 283 -10.75 -9.77 -19.15
C ARG A 283 -9.42 -10.48 -18.93
N THR A 284 -8.48 -9.85 -18.23
CA THR A 284 -7.11 -10.35 -18.05
C THR A 284 -6.47 -10.64 -19.40
N SER A 285 -6.55 -9.67 -20.32
CA SER A 285 -6.03 -9.83 -21.67
C SER A 285 -5.40 -8.56 -22.22
N TRP A 286 -4.38 -8.76 -23.05
CA TRP A 286 -3.66 -7.67 -23.71
C TRP A 286 -4.22 -7.40 -25.10
N THR A 287 -4.30 -6.12 -25.47
CA THR A 287 -4.49 -5.73 -26.87
C THR A 287 -3.21 -5.95 -27.67
N LYS A 288 -3.33 -5.95 -29.00
CA LYS A 288 -2.16 -5.86 -29.89
C LYS A 288 -1.40 -4.55 -29.59
N ALA A 289 -0.07 -4.63 -29.69
CA ALA A 289 0.79 -3.45 -29.61
C ALA A 289 0.53 -2.54 -30.80
N ILE A 290 0.41 -1.25 -30.54
CA ILE A 290 0.33 -0.23 -31.58
C ILE A 290 1.51 0.73 -31.44
N PRO A 291 2.15 1.14 -32.56
CA PRO A 291 3.14 2.20 -32.54
C PRO A 291 2.54 3.48 -32.00
N LEU A 292 3.25 4.13 -31.10
CA LEU A 292 2.90 5.42 -30.53
C LEU A 292 4.02 6.41 -30.88
N SER A 293 3.75 7.29 -31.82
CA SER A 293 4.66 8.39 -32.15
C SER A 293 4.80 9.31 -30.94
N ALA A 294 6.05 9.56 -30.54
CA ALA A 294 6.38 10.45 -29.43
C ALA A 294 6.34 11.92 -29.89
N GLU A 295 5.17 12.44 -30.25
CA GLU A 295 4.93 13.89 -30.15
C GLU A 295 5.05 14.29 -28.67
N PRO A 296 5.40 15.54 -28.27
CA PRO A 296 5.88 15.81 -26.92
C PRO A 296 4.91 15.36 -25.81
N ARG A 297 3.61 15.24 -26.13
CA ARG A 297 2.57 14.72 -25.24
C ARG A 297 1.47 13.94 -25.98
N PRO A 298 1.65 12.65 -26.35
CA PRO A 298 0.57 11.87 -26.94
C PRO A 298 -0.62 11.76 -25.99
N ARG A 299 -1.82 11.72 -26.57
CA ARG A 299 -3.06 11.44 -25.84
C ARG A 299 -3.25 9.93 -25.74
N ILE A 300 -3.49 9.45 -24.52
CA ILE A 300 -3.69 8.04 -24.18
C ILE A 300 -5.13 7.89 -23.68
N THR A 301 -5.97 7.23 -24.46
CA THR A 301 -7.40 7.04 -24.16
C THR A 301 -7.71 5.57 -23.96
N ALA A 302 -8.33 5.21 -22.83
CA ALA A 302 -8.70 3.84 -22.54
C ALA A 302 -9.64 3.25 -23.61
N PRO A 303 -9.45 1.99 -24.05
CA PRO A 303 -10.25 1.40 -25.13
C PRO A 303 -11.75 1.23 -24.84
N GLY A 304 -12.15 1.30 -23.57
CA GLY A 304 -13.53 1.10 -23.16
C GLY A 304 -13.82 1.54 -21.74
N LEU A 305 -15.00 1.16 -21.24
CA LEU A 305 -15.41 1.39 -19.85
C LEU A 305 -14.69 0.44 -18.89
N GLY A 306 -14.55 0.86 -17.64
CA GLY A 306 -13.90 0.07 -16.60
C GLY A 306 -12.40 0.35 -16.47
N GLN A 307 -11.70 -0.55 -15.80
CA GLN A 307 -10.30 -0.37 -15.41
C GLN A 307 -9.34 -0.97 -16.44
N TYR A 308 -8.34 -0.19 -16.83
CA TYR A 308 -7.31 -0.58 -17.78
C TYR A 308 -5.92 -0.16 -17.31
N VAL A 309 -4.89 -0.85 -17.79
CA VAL A 309 -3.51 -0.37 -17.71
C VAL A 309 -2.96 -0.19 -19.11
N ALA A 310 -2.50 1.02 -19.45
CA ALA A 310 -1.65 1.25 -20.60
C ALA A 310 -0.20 0.96 -20.22
N VAL A 311 0.52 0.17 -21.01
CA VAL A 311 1.97 0.01 -20.92
C VAL A 311 2.61 0.53 -22.20
N LEU A 312 3.56 1.45 -22.03
CA LEU A 312 4.40 1.98 -23.10
C LEU A 312 5.83 1.49 -22.87
N SER A 313 6.43 0.87 -23.86
CA SER A 313 7.82 0.39 -23.80
C SER A 313 8.46 0.44 -25.18
N TYR A 314 9.79 0.43 -25.23
CA TYR A 314 10.52 0.17 -26.47
C TYR A 314 10.54 -1.33 -26.78
N ARG A 315 10.70 -1.65 -28.07
CA ARG A 315 11.26 -2.93 -28.46
C ARG A 315 12.78 -2.84 -28.41
#